data_AF-A0A522UBT7-F1
#
_entry.id   AF-A0A522UBT7-F1
#
_cell.length_a   1.000
_cell.length_b   1.000
_cell.length_c   1.000
_cell.angle_alpha   90.00
_cell.angle_beta   90.00
_cell.angle_gamma   90.00
#
_symmetry.space_group_name_H-M   'P 1'
#
loop_
_entity.id
_entity.type
_entity.pdbx_description
1 polymer ?
#
loop_
_entity_poly.entity_id
_entity_poly.type
_entity_poly.pdbx_seq_one_letter_code
_entity_poly.pdbx_strand_id
1 'polypeptide(L)'
;MKIKIIIKGENVQEVGYRIFLFHNAFNYGIIKFNAFNVNKNQVFAFVEGDEETINNFMGFVKENKPGGAEVEKIISEEYKGEIGDTQTFATILTLEQLNKGVPAILEIKEDMKEMKGDVKEMKGDVKEILIKQDETIQEIRNMRIDLKSYLDMRFKEIFFEIDRIKEKIGLS
;
A
#
# COMPACT_ATOMS: atom_id res chain seq x y z
N MET A 1 -37.67 23.98 7.78
CA MET A 1 -37.19 24.68 6.57
C MET A 1 -36.31 23.76 5.73
N LYS A 2 -36.18 24.07 4.43
CA LYS A 2 -35.34 23.35 3.47
C LYS A 2 -34.35 24.33 2.85
N ILE A 3 -33.06 24.03 2.91
CA ILE A 3 -32.03 24.91 2.35
C ILE A 3 -31.05 24.14 1.47
N LYS A 4 -30.54 24.84 0.47
CA LYS A 4 -29.37 24.45 -0.30
C LYS A 4 -28.21 25.34 0.09
N ILE A 5 -27.15 24.70 0.59
CA ILE A 5 -25.87 25.29 0.92
C ILE A 5 -24.96 25.12 -0.30
N ILE A 6 -24.33 26.21 -0.73
CA ILE A 6 -23.39 26.25 -1.84
C ILE A 6 -22.05 26.70 -1.31
N ILE A 7 -21.07 25.80 -1.35
CA ILE A 7 -19.70 26.06 -0.94
C ILE A 7 -18.86 26.15 -2.19
N LYS A 8 -18.21 27.29 -2.41
CA LYS A 8 -17.33 27.54 -3.56
C LYS A 8 -15.91 27.80 -3.06
N GLY A 9 -14.92 27.32 -3.80
CA GLY A 9 -13.52 27.64 -3.56
C GLY A 9 -12.58 26.75 -4.34
N GLU A 10 -11.32 27.16 -4.46
CA GLU A 10 -10.32 26.49 -5.31
C GLU A 10 -10.09 25.03 -4.92
N ASN A 11 -10.17 24.72 -3.62
CA ASN A 11 -10.00 23.37 -3.11
C ASN A 11 -11.13 22.98 -2.14
N VAL A 12 -12.28 22.57 -2.65
CA VAL A 12 -13.45 22.15 -1.84
C VAL A 12 -13.93 20.73 -2.13
N GLN A 13 -13.39 20.08 -3.16
CA GLN A 13 -13.69 18.70 -3.50
C GLN A 13 -12.50 17.81 -3.16
N GLU A 14 -12.73 16.51 -2.98
CA GLU A 14 -11.68 15.52 -2.63
C GLU A 14 -10.93 15.78 -1.30
N VAL A 15 -11.29 16.84 -0.56
CA VAL A 15 -10.82 17.18 0.80
C VAL A 15 -11.75 16.67 1.90
N GLY A 16 -12.68 15.76 1.58
CA GLY A 16 -13.64 15.22 2.54
C GLY A 16 -14.79 16.16 2.92
N TYR A 17 -15.06 17.21 2.14
CA TYR A 17 -16.11 18.18 2.47
C TYR A 17 -17.51 17.56 2.57
N ARG A 18 -17.86 16.64 1.68
CA ARG A 18 -19.17 15.96 1.72
C ARG A 18 -19.37 15.11 2.97
N ILE A 19 -18.35 14.36 3.39
CA ILE A 19 -18.40 13.56 4.62
C ILE A 19 -18.38 14.46 5.86
N PHE A 20 -17.62 15.56 5.83
CA PHE A 20 -17.59 16.55 6.90
C PHE A 20 -18.98 17.17 7.14
N LEU A 21 -19.66 17.60 6.08
CA LEU A 21 -21.01 18.15 6.19
C LEU A 21 -22.01 17.11 6.68
N PHE A 22 -21.93 15.87 6.16
CA PHE A 22 -22.80 14.77 6.55
C PHE A 22 -22.66 14.42 8.04
N HIS A 23 -21.43 14.20 8.50
CA HIS A 23 -21.17 13.82 9.89
C HIS A 23 -21.69 14.89 10.87
N ASN A 24 -21.47 16.16 10.55
CA ASN A 24 -21.95 17.24 11.40
C ASN A 24 -23.46 17.40 11.30
N ALA A 25 -24.07 17.34 10.11
CA ALA A 25 -25.53 17.36 9.99
C ALA A 25 -26.19 16.25 10.84
N PHE A 26 -25.61 15.05 10.81
CA PHE A 26 -26.03 13.94 11.66
C PHE A 26 -25.92 14.25 13.15
N ASN A 27 -24.81 14.85 13.60
CA ASN A 27 -24.61 15.25 15.00
C ASN A 27 -25.59 16.36 15.46
N TYR A 28 -26.04 17.22 14.55
CA TYR A 28 -27.11 18.19 14.79
C TYR A 28 -28.51 17.57 14.71
N GLY A 29 -28.65 16.26 14.48
CA GLY A 29 -29.95 15.57 14.40
C GLY A 29 -30.69 15.77 13.07
N ILE A 30 -30.01 16.25 12.03
CA ILE A 30 -30.61 16.47 10.71
C ILE A 30 -30.73 15.11 9.98
N ILE A 31 -31.96 14.63 9.84
CA ILE A 31 -32.26 13.34 9.18
C ILE A 31 -32.26 13.47 7.66
N LYS A 32 -32.66 14.63 7.12
CA LYS A 32 -32.78 14.87 5.68
C LYS A 32 -31.54 15.62 5.19
N PHE A 33 -30.62 14.91 4.54
CA PHE A 33 -29.33 15.43 4.11
C PHE A 33 -28.89 14.79 2.78
N ASN A 34 -28.38 15.61 1.86
CA ASN A 34 -27.63 15.15 0.69
C ASN A 34 -26.47 16.12 0.41
N ALA A 35 -25.36 15.62 -0.15
CA ALA A 35 -24.27 16.49 -0.63
C ALA A 35 -23.64 16.01 -1.95
N PHE A 36 -23.35 16.96 -2.84
CA PHE A 36 -22.85 16.66 -4.18
C PHE A 36 -21.66 17.56 -4.52
N ASN A 37 -20.67 16.97 -5.18
CA ASN A 37 -19.63 17.74 -5.86
C ASN A 37 -20.25 18.25 -7.17
N VAL A 38 -20.16 19.56 -7.40
CA VAL A 38 -20.72 20.21 -8.60
C VAL A 38 -19.62 21.02 -9.26
N ASN A 39 -19.48 20.89 -10.58
CA ASN A 39 -18.35 21.45 -11.33
C ASN A 39 -17.01 21.01 -10.70
N LYS A 40 -15.93 21.78 -10.86
CA LYS A 40 -14.62 21.46 -10.27
C LYS A 40 -14.42 22.00 -8.86
N ASN A 41 -15.12 23.07 -8.50
CA ASN A 41 -14.78 23.93 -7.35
C ASN A 41 -15.99 24.25 -6.46
N GLN A 42 -17.03 23.40 -6.49
CA GLN A 42 -18.23 23.61 -5.69
C GLN A 42 -18.68 22.32 -5.00
N VAL A 43 -19.18 22.47 -3.78
CA VAL A 43 -19.91 21.43 -3.06
C VAL A 43 -21.27 21.99 -2.70
N PHE A 44 -22.32 21.28 -3.10
CA PHE A 44 -23.69 21.57 -2.70
C PHE A 44 -24.06 20.64 -1.56
N ALA A 45 -24.73 21.17 -0.54
CA ALA A 45 -25.41 20.35 0.47
C ALA A 45 -26.87 20.80 0.59
N PHE A 46 -27.76 19.84 0.77
CA PHE A 46 -29.19 20.03 0.89
C PHE A 46 -29.60 19.51 2.25
N VAL A 47 -30.23 20.35 3.07
CA VAL A 47 -30.67 19.97 4.41
C VAL A 47 -32.11 20.38 4.68
N GLU A 48 -32.83 19.53 5.40
CA GLU A 48 -34.19 19.77 5.86
C GLU A 48 -34.33 19.43 7.35
N GLY A 49 -34.93 20.35 8.09
CA GLY A 49 -35.11 20.25 9.54
C GLY A 49 -35.92 21.43 10.06
N ASP A 50 -36.11 21.54 11.36
CA ASP A 50 -36.68 22.75 11.97
C ASP A 50 -35.73 23.95 11.84
N GLU A 51 -36.25 25.16 12.00
CA GLU A 51 -35.51 26.39 11.75
C GLU A 51 -34.32 26.59 12.71
N GLU A 52 -34.48 26.23 13.98
CA GLU A 52 -33.41 26.35 14.97
C GLU A 52 -32.24 25.43 14.65
N THR A 53 -32.53 24.15 14.39
CA THR A 53 -31.52 23.15 14.01
C THR A 53 -30.76 23.56 12.75
N ILE A 54 -31.47 24.00 11.71
CA ILE A 54 -30.84 24.43 10.46
C ILE A 54 -29.99 25.69 10.65
N ASN A 55 -30.45 26.67 11.44
CA ASN A 55 -29.67 27.87 11.72
C ASN A 55 -28.39 27.56 12.51
N ASN A 56 -28.47 26.68 13.51
CA ASN A 56 -27.32 26.24 14.29
C ASN A 56 -26.29 25.50 13.42
N PHE A 57 -26.76 24.59 12.55
CA PHE A 57 -25.90 23.90 11.58
C PHE A 57 -25.26 24.87 10.58
N MET A 58 -26.01 25.87 10.10
CA MET A 58 -25.48 26.90 9.22
C MET A 58 -24.42 27.79 9.88
N GLY A 59 -24.54 28.06 11.18
CA GLY A 59 -23.50 28.71 11.98
C GLY A 59 -22.21 27.90 11.95
N PHE A 60 -22.31 26.61 12.27
CA PHE A 60 -21.18 25.69 12.23
C PHE A 60 -20.50 25.63 10.84
N VAL A 61 -21.28 25.49 9.76
CA VAL A 61 -20.76 25.40 8.38
C VAL A 61 -20.01 26.66 7.95
N LYS A 62 -20.37 27.83 8.47
CA LYS A 62 -19.68 29.09 8.17
C LYS A 62 -18.37 29.24 8.93
N GLU A 63 -18.26 28.66 10.11
CA GLU A 63 -17.09 28.77 10.99
C GLU A 63 -16.08 27.63 10.79
N ASN A 64 -16.52 26.50 10.24
CA ASN A 64 -15.74 25.28 10.17
C ASN A 64 -15.66 24.70 8.76
N LYS A 65 -14.52 24.09 8.45
CA LYS A 65 -14.23 23.41 7.18
C LYS A 65 -13.29 22.23 7.44
N PRO A 66 -13.28 21.19 6.57
CA PRO A 66 -12.31 20.11 6.70
C PRO A 66 -10.87 20.60 6.43
N GLY A 67 -9.89 19.84 6.92
CA GLY A 67 -8.48 20.11 6.67
C GLY A 67 -8.16 20.13 5.18
N GLY A 68 -7.34 21.09 4.75
CA GLY A 68 -6.94 21.27 3.36
C GLY A 68 -7.96 22.01 2.48
N ALA A 69 -9.16 22.34 2.99
CA ALA A 69 -10.13 23.08 2.19
C ALA A 69 -9.78 24.57 2.03
N GLU A 70 -9.90 25.06 0.80
CA GLU A 70 -9.77 26.47 0.43
C GLU A 70 -11.12 26.98 -0.06
N VAL A 71 -11.84 27.68 0.83
CA VAL A 71 -13.20 28.15 0.61
C VAL A 71 -13.16 29.64 0.29
N GLU A 72 -13.74 30.01 -0.84
CA GLU A 72 -13.92 31.40 -1.27
C GLU A 72 -15.25 31.97 -0.73
N LYS A 73 -16.33 31.19 -0.84
CA LYS A 73 -17.67 31.68 -0.50
C LYS A 73 -18.61 30.55 -0.09
N ILE A 74 -19.44 30.83 0.92
CA ILE A 74 -20.57 29.99 1.33
C ILE A 74 -21.86 30.78 1.16
N ILE A 75 -22.84 30.19 0.47
CA ILE A 75 -24.16 30.78 0.20
C ILE A 75 -25.23 29.79 0.63
N SER A 76 -26.36 30.27 1.14
CA SER A 76 -27.54 29.45 1.39
C SER A 76 -28.75 30.04 0.67
N GLU A 77 -29.54 29.19 0.03
CA GLU A 77 -30.79 29.55 -0.62
C GLU A 77 -31.92 28.58 -0.23
N GLU A 78 -33.17 29.04 -0.29
CA GLU A 78 -34.33 28.19 -0.07
C GLU A 78 -34.38 27.07 -1.12
N TYR A 79 -34.68 25.85 -0.68
CA TYR A 79 -34.80 24.70 -1.56
C TYR A 79 -36.20 24.10 -1.52
N LYS A 80 -36.83 23.90 -2.68
CA LYS A 80 -38.21 23.40 -2.78
C LYS A 80 -38.31 21.92 -3.14
N GLY A 81 -37.21 21.29 -3.52
CA GLY A 81 -37.20 19.88 -3.90
C GLY A 81 -37.28 18.93 -2.71
N GLU A 82 -37.29 17.63 -3.03
CA GLU A 82 -37.14 16.57 -2.05
C GLU A 82 -35.68 16.37 -1.67
N ILE A 83 -35.47 16.00 -0.40
CA ILE A 83 -34.16 15.67 0.14
C ILE A 83 -34.25 14.24 0.68
N GLY A 84 -33.26 13.43 0.30
CA GLY A 84 -33.11 12.05 0.80
C GLY A 84 -32.76 12.06 2.29
N ASP A 85 -32.92 10.90 2.94
CA ASP A 85 -32.41 10.75 4.29
C ASP A 85 -30.89 10.51 4.32
N THR A 86 -30.31 10.75 5.49
CA THR A 86 -28.90 10.50 5.80
C THR A 86 -28.46 9.07 5.48
N GLN A 87 -29.35 8.08 5.63
CA GLN A 87 -29.03 6.67 5.40
C GLN A 87 -28.84 6.38 3.90
N THR A 88 -29.70 6.96 3.06
CA THR A 88 -29.61 6.90 1.60
C THR A 88 -28.33 7.60 1.15
N PHE A 89 -28.05 8.79 1.67
CA PHE A 89 -26.82 9.51 1.35
C PHE A 89 -25.56 8.72 1.76
N ALA A 90 -25.53 8.16 2.97
CA ALA A 90 -24.42 7.33 3.45
C ALA A 90 -24.18 6.10 2.56
N THR A 91 -25.27 5.47 2.09
CA THR A 91 -25.20 4.33 1.17
C THR A 91 -24.57 4.74 -0.16
N ILE A 92 -25.04 5.83 -0.77
CA ILE A 92 -24.49 6.35 -2.03
C ILE A 92 -23.02 6.75 -1.86
N LEU A 93 -22.69 7.50 -0.80
CA LEU A 93 -21.32 7.91 -0.52
C LEU A 93 -20.39 6.71 -0.36
N THR A 94 -20.84 5.66 0.34
CA THR A 94 -20.08 4.41 0.49
C THR A 94 -19.83 3.73 -0.85
N LEU A 95 -20.86 3.61 -1.71
CA LEU A 95 -20.71 3.03 -3.04
C LEU A 95 -19.75 3.85 -3.92
N GLU A 96 -19.78 5.18 -3.84
CA GLU A 96 -18.81 6.03 -4.54
C GLU A 96 -17.38 5.76 -4.07
N GLN A 97 -17.14 5.63 -2.76
CA GLN A 97 -15.80 5.32 -2.24
C GLN A 97 -15.33 3.92 -2.66
N LEU A 98 -16.21 2.92 -2.63
CA LEU A 98 -15.89 1.57 -3.09
C LEU A 98 -15.51 1.57 -4.58
N ASN A 99 -16.24 2.30 -5.42
CA ASN A 99 -15.92 2.45 -6.83
C ASN A 99 -14.57 3.13 -7.07
N LYS A 100 -14.22 4.15 -6.26
CA LYS A 100 -12.89 4.78 -6.31
C LYS A 100 -11.76 3.81 -5.90
N GLY A 101 -12.05 2.81 -5.08
CA GLY A 101 -11.09 1.79 -4.69
C GLY A 101 -10.83 0.71 -5.75
N VAL A 102 -11.74 0.52 -6.72
CA VAL A 102 -11.61 -0.53 -7.75
C VAL A 102 -10.30 -0.42 -8.55
N PRO A 103 -9.91 0.76 -9.08
CA PRO A 103 -8.63 0.90 -9.80
C PRO A 103 -7.42 0.52 -8.95
N ALA A 104 -7.37 0.94 -7.69
CA ALA A 104 -6.26 0.61 -6.78
C ALA A 104 -6.17 -0.91 -6.53
N ILE A 105 -7.32 -1.60 -6.41
CA ILE A 105 -7.34 -3.06 -6.27
C ILE A 105 -6.83 -3.76 -7.54
N LEU A 106 -7.13 -3.21 -8.73
CA LEU A 106 -6.62 -3.74 -9.99
C LEU A 106 -5.11 -3.56 -10.12
N GLU A 107 -4.58 -2.40 -9.75
CA GLU A 107 -3.14 -2.12 -9.71
C GLU A 107 -2.40 -3.09 -8.76
N ILE A 108 -2.89 -3.25 -7.52
CA ILE A 108 -2.35 -4.23 -6.57
C ILE A 108 -2.33 -5.66 -7.15
N LYS A 109 -3.38 -6.03 -7.89
CA LYS A 109 -3.46 -7.36 -8.53
C LYS A 109 -2.42 -7.53 -9.64
N GLU A 110 -2.11 -6.47 -10.38
CA GLU A 110 -1.06 -6.47 -11.39
C GLU A 110 0.33 -6.59 -10.76
N ASP A 111 0.62 -5.79 -9.73
CA ASP A 111 1.88 -5.87 -8.96
C ASP A 111 2.07 -7.27 -8.35
N MET A 112 1.01 -7.86 -7.80
CA MET A 112 1.07 -9.22 -7.26
C MET A 112 1.36 -10.27 -8.33
N LYS A 113 0.92 -10.05 -9.58
CA LYS A 113 1.20 -10.95 -10.69
C LYS A 113 2.66 -10.84 -11.13
N GLU A 114 3.20 -9.63 -11.16
CA GLU A 114 4.62 -9.36 -11.45
C GLU A 114 5.52 -9.98 -10.37
N MET A 115 5.25 -9.70 -9.09
CA MET A 115 5.99 -10.28 -7.96
C MET A 115 5.97 -11.82 -7.97
N LYS A 116 4.85 -12.43 -8.40
CA LYS A 116 4.77 -13.89 -8.56
C LYS A 116 5.68 -14.40 -9.70
N GLY A 117 5.90 -13.60 -10.73
CA GLY A 117 6.89 -13.83 -11.78
C GLY A 117 8.30 -13.84 -11.20
N ASP A 118 8.68 -12.76 -10.51
CA ASP A 118 10.02 -12.61 -9.91
C ASP A 118 10.33 -13.74 -8.94
N VAL A 119 9.37 -14.11 -8.08
CA VAL A 119 9.55 -15.23 -7.15
C VAL A 119 9.75 -16.57 -7.87
N LYS A 120 9.19 -16.75 -9.07
CA LYS A 120 9.45 -17.96 -9.87
C LYS A 120 10.85 -17.93 -10.48
N GLU A 121 11.28 -16.79 -10.99
CA GLU A 121 12.62 -16.60 -11.57
C GLU A 121 13.69 -16.82 -10.50
N MET A 122 13.57 -16.16 -9.35
CA MET A 122 14.47 -16.36 -8.21
C MET A 122 14.54 -17.84 -7.77
N LYS A 123 13.41 -18.57 -7.79
CA LYS A 123 13.42 -20.02 -7.50
C LYS A 123 14.19 -20.81 -8.54
N GLY A 124 14.20 -20.37 -9.80
CA GLY A 124 15.04 -20.92 -10.86
C GLY A 124 16.52 -20.69 -10.57
N ASP A 125 16.89 -19.43 -10.31
CA ASP A 125 18.28 -19.05 -10.04
C ASP A 125 18.85 -19.77 -8.81
N VAL A 126 18.06 -19.87 -7.74
CA VAL A 126 18.47 -20.60 -6.53
C VAL A 126 18.72 -22.08 -6.84
N LYS A 127 17.91 -22.72 -7.71
CA LYS A 127 18.17 -24.10 -8.12
C LYS A 127 19.46 -24.23 -8.92
N GLU A 128 19.73 -23.29 -9.82
CA GLU A 128 20.98 -23.29 -10.61
C GLU A 128 22.20 -23.10 -9.70
N ILE A 129 22.12 -22.20 -8.72
CA ILE A 129 23.17 -22.00 -7.72
C ILE A 129 23.43 -23.28 -6.93
N LEU A 130 22.38 -23.99 -6.51
CA LEU A 130 22.52 -25.26 -5.78
C LEU A 130 23.24 -26.32 -6.63
N ILE A 131 22.91 -26.44 -7.92
CA ILE A 131 23.59 -27.36 -8.84
C ILE A 131 25.07 -27.02 -8.96
N LYS A 132 25.41 -25.74 -9.18
CA LYS A 132 26.81 -25.28 -9.27
C LYS A 132 27.57 -25.47 -7.95
N GLN A 133 26.89 -25.31 -6.81
CA GLN A 133 27.48 -25.60 -5.50
C GLN A 133 27.80 -27.08 -5.35
N ASP A 134 26.91 -27.98 -5.78
CA ASP A 134 27.17 -29.42 -5.76
C ASP A 134 28.37 -29.79 -6.65
N GLU A 135 28.47 -29.21 -7.85
CA GLU A 135 29.63 -29.38 -8.76
C GLU A 135 30.93 -28.93 -8.09
N THR A 136 30.93 -27.73 -7.51
CA THR A 136 32.10 -27.17 -6.79
C THR A 136 32.52 -28.07 -5.63
N ILE A 137 31.55 -28.61 -4.87
CA ILE A 137 31.83 -29.54 -3.77
C ILE A 137 32.49 -30.82 -4.29
N GLN A 138 32.06 -31.35 -5.44
CA GLN A 138 32.66 -32.53 -6.02
C GLN A 138 34.10 -32.28 -6.50
N GLU A 139 34.37 -31.14 -7.14
CA GLU A 139 35.73 -30.76 -7.52
C GLU A 139 36.64 -30.65 -6.29
N ILE A 140 36.17 -30.03 -5.21
CA ILE A 140 36.93 -29.95 -3.94
C ILE A 140 37.22 -31.34 -3.37
N ARG A 141 36.26 -32.28 -3.43
CA ARG A 141 36.47 -33.66 -2.99
C ARG A 141 37.51 -34.37 -3.83
N ASN A 142 37.46 -34.22 -5.16
CA ASN A 142 38.42 -34.82 -6.07
C ASN A 142 39.83 -34.28 -5.83
N MET A 143 39.99 -32.95 -5.75
CA MET A 143 41.28 -32.33 -5.41
C MET A 143 41.84 -32.82 -4.06
N ARG A 144 40.98 -33.03 -3.06
CA ARG A 144 41.40 -33.58 -1.77
C ARG A 144 41.93 -35.02 -1.89
N ILE A 145 41.30 -35.85 -2.72
CA ILE A 145 41.74 -37.23 -3.00
C ILE A 145 43.08 -37.21 -3.76
N ASP A 146 43.20 -36.36 -4.77
CA ASP A 146 44.42 -36.22 -5.58
C ASP A 146 45.59 -35.75 -4.72
N LEU A 147 45.37 -34.72 -3.88
CA LEU A 147 46.38 -34.20 -2.96
C LEU A 147 46.82 -35.27 -1.95
N LYS A 148 45.87 -36.03 -1.38
CA LYS A 148 46.20 -37.13 -0.47
C LYS A 148 47.09 -38.17 -1.16
N SER A 149 46.71 -38.58 -2.36
CA SER A 149 47.46 -39.56 -3.16
C SER A 149 48.87 -39.07 -3.49
N TYR A 150 48.99 -37.79 -3.87
CA TYR A 150 50.27 -37.14 -4.12
C TYR A 150 51.15 -37.10 -2.87
N LEU A 151 50.60 -36.68 -1.73
CA LEU A 151 51.33 -36.62 -0.46
C LEU A 151 51.78 -38.01 0.00
N ASP A 152 50.93 -39.03 -0.09
CA ASP A 152 51.27 -40.41 0.26
C ASP A 152 52.44 -40.93 -0.59
N MET A 153 52.47 -40.61 -1.89
CA MET A 153 53.58 -40.96 -2.77
C MET A 153 54.87 -40.24 -2.40
N ARG A 154 54.81 -38.91 -2.22
CA ARG A 154 55.97 -38.09 -1.82
C ARG A 154 56.53 -38.49 -0.46
N PHE A 155 55.67 -38.81 0.51
CA PHE A 155 56.13 -39.29 1.82
C PHE A 155 56.83 -40.64 1.72
N LYS A 156 56.31 -41.58 0.91
CA LYS A 156 57.01 -42.85 0.66
C LYS A 156 58.39 -42.65 0.06
N GLU A 157 58.52 -41.78 -0.95
CA GLU A 157 59.80 -41.44 -1.56
C GLU A 157 60.77 -40.85 -0.52
N ILE A 158 60.31 -39.87 0.28
CA ILE A 158 61.11 -39.25 1.33
C ILE A 158 61.55 -40.26 2.39
N PHE A 159 60.64 -41.13 2.87
CA PHE A 159 60.98 -42.15 3.87
C PHE A 159 62.05 -43.11 3.33
N PHE A 160 61.90 -43.55 2.07
CA PHE A 160 62.88 -44.41 1.42
C PHE A 160 64.25 -43.73 1.26
N GLU A 161 64.27 -42.44 0.90
CA GLU A 161 65.51 -41.66 0.84
C GLU A 161 66.16 -41.49 2.22
N ILE A 162 65.38 -41.22 3.27
CA ILE A 162 65.85 -41.12 4.65
C ILE A 162 66.47 -42.43 5.11
N ASP A 163 65.83 -43.57 4.84
CA ASP A 163 66.34 -44.88 5.22
C ASP A 163 67.69 -45.17 4.56
N ARG A 164 67.83 -44.89 3.25
CA ARG A 164 69.12 -44.97 2.54
C ARG A 164 70.20 -44.07 3.13
N ILE A 165 69.84 -42.86 3.57
CA ILE A 165 70.78 -41.95 4.24
C ILE A 165 71.22 -42.54 5.57
N LYS A 166 70.28 -43.01 6.41
CA LYS A 166 70.56 -43.63 7.72
C LYS A 166 71.49 -44.82 7.61
N GLU A 167 71.27 -45.71 6.63
CA GLU A 167 72.16 -46.84 6.34
C GLU A 167 73.59 -46.39 6.03
N LYS A 168 73.76 -45.35 5.20
CA LYS A 168 75.08 -44.83 4.83
C LYS A 168 75.85 -44.21 5.99
N ILE A 169 75.16 -43.65 6.98
CA ILE A 169 75.77 -42.98 8.14
C ILE A 169 75.81 -43.85 9.40
N GLY A 170 75.42 -45.13 9.30
CA GLY A 170 75.49 -46.10 10.40
C GLY A 170 74.47 -45.86 11.51
N LEU A 171 73.33 -45.26 11.19
CA LEU A 171 72.22 -45.00 12.12
C LEU A 171 71.06 -46.01 11.99
N SER A 172 71.32 -47.17 11.40
CA SER A 172 70.36 -48.28 11.26
C SER A 172 69.97 -48.89 12.61
#